data_AF-A0A832KDE9-F1
#
_entry.id   AF-A0A832KDE9-F1
#
_cell.length_a   1.000
_cell.length_b   1.000
_cell.length_c   1.000
_cell.angle_alpha   90.00
_cell.angle_beta   90.00
_cell.angle_gamma   90.00
#
_symmetry.space_group_name_H-M   'P 1'
#
loop_
_entity.id
_entity.type
_entity.pdbx_description
1 polymer ?
#
loop_
_entity_poly.entity_id
_entity_poly.type
_entity_poly.pdbx_seq_one_letter_code
_entity_poly.pdbx_strand_id
1 'polypeptide(L)'
;MKLSFKRLFKRGRVREEGGEPAKISFEDADSSLRMYTVERELIRILIDALGRAREKGLIADSEAERLNSKYRMELRRIEESVDKYSRILKLLELRRVRDSLYRGYWERIKAVEEAMRELAASIGEEAAPLLKPPREPAGVRRKAPASEGLKPLRDEILEAMEKLEEMEVED
;
A
#
# COMPACT_ATOMS: atom_id res chain seq x y z
N MET A 1 6.81 -7.13 32.69
CA MET A 1 5.87 -6.03 32.38
C MET A 1 5.78 -5.88 30.85
N LYS A 2 4.72 -6.39 30.21
CA LYS A 2 4.54 -6.34 28.74
C LYS A 2 3.75 -5.07 28.38
N LEU A 3 4.44 -3.96 28.16
CA LEU A 3 3.83 -2.76 27.58
C LEU A 3 3.70 -2.96 26.07
N SER A 4 2.63 -3.63 25.62
CA SER A 4 2.27 -3.57 24.20
C SER A 4 1.62 -2.21 23.93
N PHE A 5 2.35 -1.33 23.24
CA PHE A 5 1.83 -0.05 22.73
C PHE A 5 0.61 -0.23 21.79
N LYS A 6 0.37 -1.47 21.33
CA LYS A 6 -0.86 -1.90 20.65
C LYS A 6 -2.16 -1.54 21.38
N ARG A 7 -2.15 -1.26 22.69
CA ARG A 7 -3.38 -0.91 23.42
C ARG A 7 -3.78 0.57 23.37
N LEU A 8 -2.89 1.48 22.98
CA LEU A 8 -3.19 2.92 23.06
C LEU A 8 -3.98 3.46 21.86
N PHE A 9 -4.00 2.75 20.72
CA PHE A 9 -4.66 3.22 19.48
C PHE A 9 -5.76 2.27 19.01
N LYS A 10 -6.55 1.75 19.95
CA LYS A 10 -7.74 0.93 19.67
C LYS A 10 -8.95 1.79 19.25
N ARG A 11 -8.77 2.70 18.29
CA ARG A 11 -9.86 3.33 17.51
C ARG A 11 -9.54 3.12 16.05
N GLY A 12 -10.19 2.12 15.46
CA GLY A 12 -9.95 1.70 14.08
C GLY A 12 -10.21 0.21 13.83
N ARG A 13 -11.07 -0.46 14.62
CA ARG A 13 -11.70 -1.69 14.13
C ARG A 13 -12.81 -1.27 13.18
N VAL A 14 -12.47 -1.18 11.90
CA VAL A 14 -13.48 -1.18 10.85
C VAL A 14 -14.04 -2.60 10.81
N ARG A 15 -15.35 -2.71 11.03
CA ARG A 15 -16.14 -3.94 10.88
C ARG A 15 -15.90 -4.50 9.48
N GLU A 16 -15.47 -5.77 9.39
CA GLU A 16 -15.50 -6.52 8.13
C GLU A 16 -16.95 -6.96 7.89
N GLU A 17 -17.70 -6.14 7.15
CA GLU A 17 -18.87 -6.59 6.39
C GLU A 17 -18.50 -6.44 4.92
N GLY A 18 -18.76 -7.47 4.12
CA GLY A 18 -18.26 -7.59 2.74
C GLY A 18 -18.45 -6.32 1.91
N GLY A 19 -17.34 -5.78 1.41
CA GLY A 19 -17.35 -4.59 0.55
C GLY A 19 -16.03 -3.84 0.67
N GLU A 20 -15.34 -3.69 -0.47
CA GLU A 20 -14.13 -2.90 -0.75
C GLU A 20 -13.05 -2.79 0.35
N PRO A 21 -11.77 -3.08 0.08
CA PRO A 21 -10.72 -2.84 1.07
C PRO A 21 -10.78 -1.38 1.53
N ALA A 22 -10.98 -1.18 2.83
CA ALA A 22 -11.12 0.14 3.43
C ALA A 22 -10.05 1.08 2.86
N LYS A 23 -10.47 2.21 2.26
CA LYS A 23 -9.54 3.20 1.71
C LYS A 23 -8.67 3.72 2.84
N ILE A 24 -7.41 3.29 2.86
CA ILE A 24 -6.42 3.77 3.82
C ILE A 24 -6.18 5.26 3.53
N SER A 25 -6.37 6.10 4.54
CA SER A 25 -6.09 7.54 4.44
C SER A 25 -4.58 7.81 4.41
N PHE A 26 -4.19 9.01 3.98
CA PHE A 26 -2.78 9.40 3.99
C PHE A 26 -2.25 9.45 5.43
N GLU A 27 -3.03 10.00 6.34
CA GLU A 27 -2.70 10.15 7.75
C GLU A 27 -2.53 8.78 8.45
N ASP A 28 -3.40 7.82 8.17
CA ASP A 28 -3.31 6.47 8.73
C ASP A 28 -2.08 5.72 8.20
N ALA A 29 -1.78 5.88 6.90
CA ALA A 29 -0.61 5.26 6.29
C ALA A 29 0.70 5.87 6.80
N ASP A 30 0.77 7.19 6.96
CA ASP A 30 1.94 7.91 7.49
C ASP A 30 2.17 7.55 8.96
N SER A 31 1.12 7.56 9.78
CA SER A 31 1.19 7.16 11.18
C SER A 31 1.69 5.72 11.33
N SER A 32 1.13 4.80 10.54
CA SER A 32 1.56 3.40 10.53
C SER A 32 3.01 3.25 10.09
N LEU A 33 3.44 3.93 9.02
CA LEU A 33 4.82 3.89 8.55
C LEU A 33 5.80 4.38 9.61
N ARG A 34 5.50 5.50 10.29
CA ARG A 34 6.32 6.02 11.38
C ARG A 34 6.43 5.02 12.53
N MET A 35 5.31 4.44 12.95
CA MET A 35 5.29 3.44 14.01
C MET A 35 6.19 2.24 13.66
N TYR A 36 5.99 1.62 12.48
CA TYR A 36 6.79 0.47 12.07
C TYR A 36 8.27 0.82 11.87
N THR A 37 8.59 2.05 11.46
CA THR A 37 9.98 2.53 11.36
C THR A 37 10.64 2.56 12.74
N VAL A 38 9.94 3.08 13.77
CA VAL A 38 10.45 3.08 15.14
C VAL A 38 10.59 1.65 15.68
N GLU A 39 9.59 0.80 15.47
CA GLU A 39 9.66 -0.60 15.91
C GLU A 39 10.82 -1.36 15.23
N ARG A 40 11.08 -1.09 13.94
CA ARG A 40 12.22 -1.67 13.20
C ARG A 40 13.55 -1.32 13.86
N GLU A 41 13.76 -0.05 14.17
CA GLU A 41 15.01 0.38 14.82
C GLU A 41 15.14 -0.18 16.23
N LEU A 42 14.04 -0.26 16.99
CA LEU A 42 14.04 -0.91 18.31
C LEU A 42 14.46 -2.38 18.22
N ILE A 43 13.91 -3.14 17.26
CA ILE A 43 14.28 -4.56 17.10
C ILE A 43 15.74 -4.70 16.68
N ARG A 44 16.26 -3.85 15.78
CA ARG A 44 17.69 -3.85 15.40
C ARG A 44 18.58 -3.61 16.62
N ILE A 45 18.27 -2.61 17.43
CA ILE A 45 18.99 -2.33 18.68
C ILE A 45 18.95 -3.54 19.63
N LEU A 46 17.80 -4.23 19.75
CA LEU A 46 17.67 -5.41 20.60
C LEU A 46 18.51 -6.60 20.09
N ILE A 47 18.55 -6.82 18.77
CA ILE A 47 19.40 -7.85 18.16
C ILE A 47 20.88 -7.56 18.46
N ASP A 48 21.33 -6.32 18.30
CA ASP A 48 22.71 -5.92 18.61
C ASP A 48 23.02 -6.06 20.11
N ALA A 49 22.07 -5.69 20.97
CA ALA A 49 22.20 -5.85 22.41
C ALA A 49 22.31 -7.31 22.83
N LEU A 50 21.56 -8.23 22.20
CA LEU A 50 21.70 -9.66 22.40
C LEU A 50 23.08 -10.16 21.96
N GLY A 51 23.58 -9.72 20.81
CA GLY A 51 24.93 -10.06 20.33
C GLY A 51 25.99 -9.67 21.36
N ARG A 52 25.95 -8.42 21.84
CA ARG A 52 26.88 -7.94 22.88
C ARG A 52 26.74 -8.68 24.21
N ALA A 53 25.52 -9.06 24.60
CA ALA A 53 25.30 -9.83 25.83
C ALA A 53 25.88 -11.24 25.73
N ARG A 54 25.74 -11.88 24.56
CA ARG A 54 26.35 -13.18 24.24
C ARG A 54 27.87 -13.10 24.30
N GLU A 55 28.48 -12.12 23.64
CA GLU A 55 29.94 -11.90 23.64
C GLU A 55 30.51 -11.71 25.05
N LYS A 56 29.74 -11.08 25.94
CA LYS A 56 30.11 -10.88 27.35
C LYS A 56 29.81 -12.07 28.26
N GLY A 57 29.23 -13.15 27.73
CA GLY A 57 28.82 -14.32 28.51
C GLY A 57 27.67 -14.06 29.49
N LEU A 58 26.89 -12.99 29.28
CA LEU A 58 25.78 -12.61 30.16
C LEU A 58 24.51 -13.45 29.91
N ILE A 59 24.45 -14.13 28.76
CA ILE A 59 23.38 -15.03 28.35
C ILE A 59 23.98 -16.29 27.74
N ALA A 60 23.28 -17.41 27.85
CA ALA A 60 23.70 -18.65 27.20
C ALA A 60 23.59 -18.54 25.67
N ASP A 61 24.51 -19.18 24.95
CA ASP A 61 24.54 -19.17 23.48
C ASP A 61 23.22 -19.66 22.86
N SER A 62 22.68 -20.76 23.39
CA SER A 62 21.40 -21.33 22.93
C SER A 62 20.22 -20.39 23.16
N GLU A 63 20.21 -19.65 24.27
CA GLU A 63 19.18 -18.65 24.58
C GLU A 63 19.31 -17.45 23.64
N ALA A 64 20.54 -16.97 23.40
CA ALA A 64 20.83 -15.88 22.47
C ALA A 64 20.36 -16.21 21.06
N GLU A 65 20.63 -17.42 20.56
CA GLU A 65 20.24 -17.88 19.23
C GLU A 65 18.72 -18.02 19.08
N ARG A 66 18.04 -18.55 20.10
CA ARG A 66 16.57 -18.64 20.12
C ARG A 66 15.92 -17.26 20.07
N LEU A 67 16.41 -16.32 20.87
CA LEU A 67 15.89 -14.94 20.90
C LEU A 67 16.22 -14.19 19.60
N ASN A 68 17.44 -14.32 19.08
CA ASN A 68 17.82 -13.74 17.79
C ASN A 68 16.95 -14.25 16.65
N SER A 69 16.68 -15.56 16.59
CA SER A 69 15.80 -16.13 15.57
C SER A 69 14.42 -15.50 15.59
N LYS A 70 13.84 -15.35 16.79
CA LYS A 70 12.54 -14.69 16.98
C LYS A 70 12.57 -13.23 16.54
N TYR A 71 13.55 -12.45 17.00
CA TYR A 71 13.64 -11.03 16.64
C TYR A 71 13.92 -10.81 15.17
N ARG A 72 14.70 -11.68 14.50
CA ARG A 72 14.88 -11.63 13.05
C ARG A 72 13.61 -11.95 12.27
N MET A 73 12.75 -12.84 12.77
CA MET A 73 11.43 -13.07 12.17
C MET A 73 10.51 -11.86 12.35
N GLU A 74 10.50 -11.26 13.54
CA GLU A 74 9.72 -10.03 13.80
C GLU A 74 10.23 -8.87 12.95
N LEU A 75 11.56 -8.70 12.82
CA LEU A 75 12.18 -7.68 11.97
C LEU A 75 11.71 -7.79 10.52
N ARG A 76 11.73 -9.01 9.94
CA ARG A 76 11.25 -9.25 8.57
C ARG A 76 9.80 -8.81 8.38
N ARG A 77 8.91 -9.19 9.31
CA ARG A 77 7.49 -8.78 9.27
C ARG A 77 7.29 -7.27 9.35
N ILE A 78 8.13 -6.59 10.15
CA ILE A 78 8.09 -5.13 10.26
C ILE A 78 8.61 -4.48 8.99
N GLU A 79 9.70 -4.98 8.41
CA GLU A 79 10.25 -4.50 7.14
C GLU A 79 9.22 -4.62 6.00
N GLU A 80 8.51 -5.75 5.90
CA GLU A 80 7.38 -5.92 4.98
C GLU A 80 6.27 -4.89 5.21
N SER A 81 5.99 -4.56 6.46
CA SER A 81 4.98 -3.54 6.82
C SER A 81 5.45 -2.14 6.45
N VAL A 82 6.71 -1.80 6.70
CA VAL A 82 7.33 -0.53 6.26
C VAL A 82 7.22 -0.39 4.75
N ASP A 83 7.59 -1.43 4.00
CA ASP A 83 7.52 -1.44 2.54
C ASP A 83 6.08 -1.26 2.03
N LYS A 84 5.12 -1.96 2.66
CA LYS A 84 3.70 -1.83 2.34
C LYS A 84 3.21 -0.39 2.50
N TYR A 85 3.43 0.24 3.65
CA TYR A 85 2.93 1.60 3.90
C TYR A 85 3.67 2.66 3.10
N SER A 86 4.97 2.48 2.85
CA SER A 86 5.74 3.33 1.93
C SER A 86 5.14 3.33 0.52
N ARG A 87 4.80 2.15 -0.02
CA ARG A 87 4.13 2.03 -1.34
C ARG A 87 2.74 2.66 -1.34
N ILE A 88 1.98 2.53 -0.24
CA ILE A 88 0.66 3.16 -0.10
C ILE A 88 0.78 4.69 -0.15
N LEU A 89 1.69 5.27 0.63
CA LEU A 89 1.92 6.72 0.63
C LEU A 89 2.33 7.20 -0.76
N LYS A 90 3.25 6.49 -1.41
CA LYS A 90 3.68 6.84 -2.76
C LYS A 90 2.53 6.85 -3.75
N LEU A 91 1.64 5.86 -3.67
CA LEU A 91 0.44 5.79 -4.51
C LEU A 91 -0.51 6.96 -4.25
N LEU A 92 -0.72 7.33 -2.98
CA LEU A 92 -1.59 8.45 -2.60
C LEU A 92 -1.03 9.79 -3.07
N GLU A 93 0.28 10.00 -2.96
CA GLU A 93 0.97 11.17 -3.51
C GLU A 93 0.79 11.28 -5.02
N LEU A 94 1.02 10.18 -5.74
CA LEU A 94 0.85 10.15 -7.20
C LEU A 94 -0.59 10.46 -7.62
N ARG A 95 -1.58 9.96 -6.87
CA ARG A 95 -2.99 10.31 -7.09
C ARG A 95 -3.24 11.80 -6.87
N ARG A 96 -2.70 12.37 -5.80
CA ARG A 96 -2.81 13.81 -5.51
C ARG A 96 -2.21 14.67 -6.62
N VAL A 97 -1.02 14.32 -7.10
CA VAL A 97 -0.34 15.02 -8.21
C VAL A 97 -1.14 14.91 -9.50
N ARG A 98 -1.64 13.71 -9.82
CA ARG A 98 -2.54 13.51 -10.97
C ARG A 98 -3.76 14.42 -10.88
N ASP A 99 -4.41 14.48 -9.71
CA ASP A 99 -5.63 15.25 -9.52
C ASP A 99 -5.37 16.77 -9.53
N SER A 100 -4.19 17.23 -9.09
CA SER A 100 -3.81 18.64 -9.23
C SER A 100 -3.51 19.00 -10.69
N LEU A 101 -2.88 18.11 -11.45
CA LEU A 101 -2.62 18.32 -12.88
C LEU A 101 -3.94 18.41 -13.66
N TYR A 102 -4.87 17.48 -13.45
CA TYR A 102 -6.18 17.54 -14.13
C TYR A 102 -6.91 18.86 -13.85
N ARG A 103 -6.94 19.31 -12.59
CA ARG A 103 -7.54 20.60 -12.23
C ARG A 103 -6.86 21.77 -12.93
N GLY A 104 -5.53 21.84 -12.87
CA GLY A 104 -4.78 22.94 -13.50
C GLY A 104 -4.93 22.96 -15.02
N TYR A 105 -4.93 21.80 -15.69
CA TYR A 105 -5.19 21.75 -17.13
C TYR A 105 -6.62 22.14 -17.47
N TRP A 106 -7.58 21.72 -16.66
CA TRP A 106 -8.98 22.07 -16.90
C TRP A 106 -9.24 23.56 -16.77
N GLU A 107 -8.67 24.22 -15.77
CA GLU A 107 -8.74 25.67 -15.62
C GLU A 107 -8.15 26.40 -16.83
N ARG A 108 -7.01 25.91 -17.35
CA ARG A 108 -6.39 26.46 -18.57
C ARG A 108 -7.25 26.26 -19.81
N ILE A 109 -7.81 25.07 -19.99
CA ILE A 109 -8.71 24.78 -21.12
C ILE A 109 -9.91 25.74 -21.06
N LYS A 110 -10.53 25.88 -19.88
CA LYS A 110 -11.65 26.79 -19.69
C LYS A 110 -11.29 28.24 -20.05
N ALA A 111 -10.13 28.73 -19.63
CA ALA A 111 -9.67 30.09 -19.97
C ALA A 111 -9.46 30.26 -21.48
N VAL A 112 -8.90 29.25 -22.17
CA VAL A 112 -8.75 29.25 -23.63
C VAL A 112 -10.12 29.27 -24.32
N GLU A 113 -11.07 28.47 -23.84
CA GLU A 113 -12.41 28.43 -24.41
C GLU A 113 -13.17 29.74 -24.21
N GLU A 114 -13.00 30.41 -23.06
CA GLU A 114 -13.54 31.75 -22.83
C GLU A 114 -12.93 32.77 -23.80
N ALA A 115 -11.61 32.78 -23.98
CA ALA A 115 -10.93 33.66 -24.93
C ALA A 115 -11.34 33.40 -26.39
N MET A 116 -11.49 32.14 -26.79
CA MET A 116 -12.00 31.78 -28.12
C MET A 116 -13.42 32.32 -28.33
N ARG A 117 -14.25 32.28 -27.28
CA ARG A 117 -15.64 32.75 -27.36
C ARG A 117 -15.73 34.26 -27.49
N GLU A 118 -14.92 34.99 -26.72
CA GLU A 118 -14.82 36.45 -26.83
C GLU A 118 -14.38 36.86 -28.24
N LEU A 119 -13.38 36.17 -28.79
CA LEU A 119 -12.91 36.43 -30.14
C LEU A 119 -13.96 36.09 -31.19
N ALA A 120 -14.61 34.93 -31.12
CA ALA A 120 -15.70 34.53 -32.02
C ALA A 120 -16.84 35.57 -32.01
N ALA A 121 -17.25 36.01 -30.82
CA ALA A 121 -18.25 37.07 -30.66
C ALA A 121 -17.80 38.40 -31.31
N SER A 122 -16.51 38.74 -31.24
CA SER A 122 -15.99 39.97 -31.83
C SER A 122 -15.97 39.98 -33.36
N ILE A 123 -15.89 38.81 -33.99
CA ILE A 123 -15.87 38.65 -35.46
C ILE A 123 -17.21 38.19 -36.04
N GLY A 124 -18.24 38.02 -35.19
CA GLY A 124 -19.56 37.55 -35.61
C GLY A 124 -19.61 36.07 -35.99
N GLU A 125 -18.63 35.27 -35.57
CA GLU A 125 -18.63 33.81 -35.72
C GLU A 125 -19.41 33.13 -34.60
N GLU A 126 -20.07 32.01 -34.93
CA GLU A 126 -20.75 31.19 -33.93
C GLU A 126 -19.73 30.43 -33.08
N ALA A 127 -19.81 30.59 -31.77
CA ALA A 127 -18.92 29.94 -30.84
C ALA A 127 -19.15 28.42 -30.79
N ALA A 128 -18.07 27.65 -30.86
CA ALA A 128 -18.12 26.21 -30.65
C ALA A 128 -18.61 25.86 -29.22
N PRO A 129 -19.28 24.70 -29.05
CA PRO A 129 -19.72 24.25 -27.73
C PRO A 129 -18.54 23.96 -26.82
N LEU A 130 -18.68 24.34 -25.54
CA LEU A 130 -17.67 24.07 -24.52
C LEU A 130 -17.36 22.58 -24.42
N LEU A 131 -16.07 22.27 -24.27
CA LEU A 131 -15.64 21.00 -23.74
C LEU A 131 -16.27 20.82 -22.36
N LYS A 132 -16.65 19.59 -22.07
CA LYS A 132 -17.10 19.21 -20.73
C LYS A 132 -15.86 18.92 -19.90
N PRO A 133 -15.90 19.20 -18.58
CA PRO A 133 -14.81 18.81 -17.71
C PRO A 133 -14.52 17.33 -17.92
N PRO A 134 -13.24 16.93 -18.05
CA PRO A 134 -12.85 15.55 -17.90
C PRO A 134 -13.50 15.08 -16.60
N ARG A 135 -14.29 14.00 -16.65
CA ARG A 135 -14.72 13.35 -15.42
C ARG A 135 -13.43 13.15 -14.63
N GLU A 136 -13.35 13.76 -13.44
CA GLU A 136 -12.28 13.41 -12.50
C GLU A 136 -12.21 11.88 -12.51
N PRO A 137 -11.02 11.27 -12.63
CA PRO A 137 -10.90 9.84 -12.68
C PRO A 137 -11.42 9.30 -11.35
N ALA A 138 -12.73 9.02 -11.30
CA ALA A 138 -13.46 8.47 -10.19
C ALA A 138 -12.67 7.23 -9.82
N GLY A 139 -11.93 7.31 -8.70
CA GLY A 139 -10.76 6.50 -8.44
C GLY A 139 -10.99 5.07 -8.88
N VAL A 140 -10.45 4.72 -10.05
CA VAL A 140 -10.55 3.42 -10.71
C VAL A 140 -11.71 2.58 -10.18
N ARG A 141 -12.95 2.87 -10.58
CA ARG A 141 -13.93 1.78 -10.74
C ARG A 141 -13.37 0.88 -11.84
N ARG A 142 -12.46 -0.02 -11.46
CA ARG A 142 -12.15 -1.22 -12.23
C ARG A 142 -13.47 -1.98 -12.29
N LYS A 143 -14.24 -1.78 -13.37
CA LYS A 143 -14.96 -2.92 -13.92
C LYS A 143 -13.85 -3.87 -14.38
N ALA A 144 -13.45 -4.79 -13.53
CA ALA A 144 -12.63 -5.91 -13.94
C ALA A 144 -13.59 -7.01 -14.41
N PRO A 145 -13.62 -7.36 -15.70
CA PRO A 145 -13.84 -8.74 -16.11
C PRO A 145 -12.47 -9.41 -16.11
N ALA A 146 -11.93 -9.74 -14.93
CA ALA A 146 -10.62 -10.41 -14.83
C ALA A 146 -10.60 -11.49 -13.75
N SER A 147 -11.75 -12.08 -13.45
CA SER A 147 -11.86 -13.28 -12.60
C SER A 147 -12.14 -14.56 -13.39
N GLU A 148 -12.31 -14.49 -14.71
CA GLU A 148 -12.54 -15.69 -15.54
C GLU A 148 -11.26 -16.25 -16.16
N GLY A 149 -10.29 -15.40 -16.53
CA GLY A 149 -9.04 -15.86 -17.18
C GLY A 149 -7.98 -16.46 -16.25
N LEU A 150 -8.11 -16.29 -14.92
CA LEU A 150 -7.14 -16.80 -13.93
C LEU A 150 -7.56 -18.11 -13.26
N LYS A 151 -8.82 -18.53 -13.42
CA LYS A 151 -9.30 -19.84 -12.97
C LYS A 151 -8.56 -21.00 -13.64
N PRO A 152 -8.38 -21.05 -14.98
CA PRO A 152 -7.70 -22.18 -15.61
C PRO A 152 -6.26 -22.32 -15.13
N LEU A 153 -5.55 -21.20 -14.95
CA LEU A 153 -4.17 -21.21 -14.47
C LEU A 153 -4.07 -21.63 -12.99
N ARG A 154 -5.06 -21.29 -12.16
CA ARG A 154 -5.11 -21.71 -10.76
C ARG A 154 -5.38 -23.21 -10.64
N ASP A 155 -6.25 -23.74 -11.48
CA ASP A 155 -6.63 -25.14 -11.46
C ASP A 155 -5.47 -26.02 -12.00
N GLU A 156 -4.77 -25.55 -13.03
CA GLU A 156 -3.58 -26.22 -13.58
C GLU A 156 -2.41 -26.27 -12.56
N ILE A 157 -2.22 -25.21 -11.76
CA ILE A 157 -1.20 -25.20 -10.69
C ILE A 157 -1.59 -26.15 -9.54
N LEU A 158 -2.87 -26.22 -9.19
CA LEU A 158 -3.37 -27.15 -8.15
C LEU A 158 -3.17 -28.61 -8.58
N GLU A 159 -3.50 -28.94 -9.81
CA GLU A 159 -3.30 -30.28 -10.38
C GLU A 159 -1.81 -30.65 -10.43
N ALA A 160 -0.94 -29.70 -10.80
CA ALA A 160 0.51 -29.92 -10.79
C ALA A 160 1.07 -30.16 -9.38
N MET A 161 0.50 -29.52 -8.36
CA MET A 161 0.91 -29.74 -6.96
C MET A 161 0.48 -31.10 -6.44
N GLU A 162 -0.75 -31.53 -6.73
CA GLU A 162 -1.28 -32.84 -6.32
C GLU A 162 -0.48 -33.97 -6.96
N LYS A 163 -0.11 -33.82 -8.24
CA LYS A 163 0.73 -34.79 -8.96
C LYS A 163 2.16 -34.90 -8.44
N LEU A 164 2.71 -33.83 -7.89
CA LEU A 164 4.02 -33.85 -7.24
C LEU A 164 3.96 -34.54 -5.87
N GLU A 165 2.85 -34.37 -5.14
CA GLU A 165 2.63 -35.05 -3.86
C GLU A 165 2.45 -36.58 -4.06
N GLU A 166 1.79 -37.01 -5.14
CA GLU A 166 1.68 -38.44 -5.48
C GLU A 166 3.03 -39.08 -5.85
N MET A 167 3.95 -38.33 -6.48
CA MET A 167 5.29 -38.83 -6.80
C MET A 167 6.23 -38.91 -5.58
N GLU A 168 6.02 -38.10 -4.54
CA GLU A 168 6.80 -38.17 -3.30
C GLU A 168 6.37 -39.31 -2.36
N VAL A 169 5.25 -40.00 -2.65
CA VAL A 169 4.69 -41.07 -1.80
C VAL A 169 5.01 -42.48 -2.34
N GLU A 170 5.47 -42.62 -3.59
CA GLU A 170 5.79 -43.92 -4.22
C GLU A 170 7.30 -44.30 -4.26
N ASP A 171 8.19 -43.56 -3.58
CA ASP A 171 9.62 -43.93 -3.38
C ASP A 171 9.96 -44.25 -1.90
#